data_AF-A0A961F1H6-F1
#
_entry.id   AF-A0A961F1H6-F1
#
_cell.length_a   1.000
_cell.length_b   1.000
_cell.length_c   1.000
_cell.angle_alpha   90.00
_cell.angle_beta   90.00
_cell.angle_gamma   90.00
#
_symmetry.space_group_name_H-M   'P 1'
#
loop_
_entity.id
_entity.type
_entity.pdbx_description
1 polymer ?
#
loop_
_entity_poly.entity_id
_entity_poly.type
_entity_poly.pdbx_seq_one_letter_code
_entity_poly.pdbx_strand_id
1 'polypeptide(L)'
;MAALEYRGSDSSKARPPRDPGGPQDPFHVHLVALERRGFAVIPEFISSSEVEELRFEMDVLKASGGFHRAGVGQGTDHTIEPGVRTDSICWIEQKNATPVQKKYINKLTDVRDRIREYFRLPLS
;
A
#
# COMPACT_ATOMS: atom_id res chain seq x y z
N MET A 1 26.94 -39.54 -26.54
CA MET A 1 25.47 -39.59 -26.48
C MET A 1 25.04 -39.26 -25.07
N ALA A 2 24.55 -38.01 -24.89
CA ALA A 2 23.75 -37.45 -23.79
C ALA A 2 24.22 -37.59 -22.32
N ALA A 3 23.95 -36.68 -21.39
CA ALA A 3 23.63 -35.25 -21.39
C ALA A 3 23.43 -34.89 -19.90
N LEU A 4 23.84 -33.67 -19.54
CA LEU A 4 23.24 -32.78 -18.54
C LEU A 4 23.36 -33.11 -17.04
N GLU A 5 24.19 -32.26 -16.44
CA GLU A 5 24.22 -31.83 -15.05
C GLU A 5 22.84 -31.46 -14.51
N TYR A 6 22.56 -31.82 -13.25
CA TYR A 6 21.51 -31.16 -12.45
C TYR A 6 22.11 -30.72 -11.11
N ARG A 7 22.51 -29.44 -11.04
CA ARG A 7 22.76 -28.74 -9.78
C ARG A 7 21.41 -28.41 -9.15
N GLY A 8 21.04 -29.14 -8.11
CA GLY A 8 19.91 -28.78 -7.25
C GLY A 8 20.27 -27.65 -6.30
N SER A 9 20.07 -26.41 -6.73
CA SER A 9 19.76 -25.25 -5.87
C SER A 9 18.36 -24.81 -6.32
N ASP A 10 17.35 -24.70 -5.47
CA ASP A 10 17.33 -23.73 -4.39
C ASP A 10 16.24 -24.17 -3.40
N SER A 11 16.59 -24.19 -2.12
CA SER A 11 15.63 -24.42 -1.05
C SER A 11 14.63 -23.28 -1.10
N SER A 12 13.38 -23.62 -1.44
CA SER A 12 12.22 -22.80 -1.17
C SER A 12 12.31 -22.26 0.25
N LYS A 13 12.73 -21.00 0.38
CA LYS A 13 12.50 -20.22 1.60
C LYS A 13 11.01 -19.99 1.69
N ALA A 14 10.27 -21.00 2.12
CA ALA A 14 8.97 -20.79 2.73
C ALA A 14 9.20 -19.79 3.86
N ARG A 15 8.79 -18.55 3.62
CA ARG A 15 8.76 -17.51 4.65
C ARG A 15 8.01 -18.13 5.84
N PRO A 16 8.58 -18.14 7.06
CA PRO A 16 7.87 -18.68 8.21
C PRO A 16 6.50 -17.98 8.32
N PRO A 17 5.44 -18.67 8.79
CA PRO A 17 4.17 -18.01 9.06
C PRO A 17 4.45 -16.82 9.97
N ARG A 18 4.23 -15.61 9.46
CA ARG A 18 4.50 -14.38 10.18
C ARG A 18 3.29 -14.13 11.07
N ASP A 19 3.19 -14.83 12.21
CA ASP A 19 2.17 -14.57 13.23
C ASP A 19 1.80 -13.07 13.20
N PRO A 20 0.57 -12.69 12.79
CA PRO A 20 0.22 -11.34 12.38
C PRO A 20 0.14 -10.46 13.61
N GLY A 21 1.31 -10.20 14.18
CA GLY A 21 1.47 -9.64 15.48
C GLY A 21 0.56 -10.28 16.51
N GLY A 22 1.01 -11.33 17.19
CA GLY A 22 0.44 -11.66 18.50
C GLY A 22 0.43 -10.41 19.41
N PRO A 23 -0.16 -10.48 20.62
CA PRO A 23 -0.31 -9.31 21.51
C PRO A 23 0.97 -8.50 21.80
N GLN A 24 2.15 -9.06 21.47
CA GLN A 24 3.47 -8.46 21.61
C GLN A 24 3.82 -7.47 20.48
N ASP A 25 3.12 -7.51 19.35
CA ASP A 25 3.36 -6.62 18.21
C ASP A 25 2.60 -5.30 18.40
N PRO A 26 3.30 -4.15 18.36
CA PRO A 26 2.65 -2.84 18.48
C PRO A 26 1.53 -2.61 17.46
N PHE A 27 1.57 -3.27 16.29
CA PHE A 27 0.53 -3.15 15.26
C PHE A 27 -0.78 -3.85 15.65
N HIS A 28 -0.75 -4.83 16.56
CA HIS A 28 -1.90 -5.65 16.94
C HIS A 28 -3.08 -4.81 17.44
N VAL A 29 -2.81 -3.72 18.18
CA VAL A 29 -3.85 -2.83 18.70
C VAL A 29 -4.71 -2.22 17.59
N HIS A 30 -4.13 -1.96 16.41
CA HIS A 30 -4.85 -1.41 15.27
C HIS A 30 -5.70 -2.47 14.57
N LEU A 31 -5.26 -3.73 14.55
CA LEU A 31 -6.04 -4.85 14.02
C LEU A 31 -7.28 -5.11 14.89
N VAL A 32 -7.13 -5.11 16.21
CA VAL A 32 -8.25 -5.23 17.15
C VAL A 32 -9.22 -4.04 17.04
N ALA A 33 -8.69 -2.82 16.85
CA ALA A 33 -9.54 -1.64 16.63
C ALA A 33 -10.36 -1.77 15.34
N LEU A 34 -9.72 -2.21 14.25
CA LEU A 34 -10.37 -2.45 12.97
C LEU A 34 -11.45 -3.54 13.09
N GLU A 35 -11.17 -4.65 13.78
CA GLU A 35 -12.13 -5.72 14.02
C GLU A 35 -13.36 -5.24 14.81
N ARG A 36 -13.14 -4.47 15.88
CA ARG A 36 -14.22 -4.06 16.79
C ARG A 36 -15.02 -2.86 16.32
N ARG A 37 -14.41 -1.95 15.56
CA ARG A 37 -14.99 -0.64 15.21
C ARG A 37 -15.20 -0.46 13.71
N GLY A 38 -14.61 -1.31 12.87
CA GLY A 38 -14.59 -1.14 11.42
C GLY A 38 -13.57 -0.10 10.92
N PHE A 39 -12.78 0.52 11.81
CA PHE A 39 -11.71 1.45 11.45
C PHE A 39 -10.59 1.49 12.50
N ALA A 40 -9.40 1.90 12.08
CA ALA A 40 -8.25 2.15 12.95
C ALA A 40 -7.48 3.40 12.49
N VAL A 41 -6.89 4.12 13.44
CA VAL A 41 -6.01 5.25 13.17
C VAL A 41 -4.61 4.90 13.68
N ILE A 42 -3.61 5.10 12.85
CA ILE A 42 -2.19 4.87 13.17
C ILE A 42 -1.48 6.23 13.11
N PRO A 43 -1.27 6.89 14.26
CA PRO A 43 -0.49 8.12 14.31
C PRO A 43 0.94 7.88 13.79
N GLU A 44 1.54 8.90 13.19
CA GLU A 44 2.97 8.88 12.81
C GLU A 44 3.36 7.67 11.92
N PHE A 45 2.41 7.18 11.10
CA PHE A 45 2.60 6.04 10.21
C PHE A 45 3.79 6.20 9.26
N ILE A 46 4.01 7.44 8.82
CA ILE A 46 5.23 7.89 8.13
C ILE A 46 5.90 8.98 8.94
N SER A 47 7.23 9.08 8.82
CA SER A 47 7.99 10.10 9.55
C SER A 47 7.63 11.49 9.05
N SER A 48 7.85 12.51 9.88
CA SER A 48 7.68 13.92 9.47
C SER A 48 8.48 14.26 8.22
N SER A 49 9.71 13.74 8.10
CA SER A 49 10.53 13.92 6.90
C SER A 49 9.92 13.26 5.64
N GLU A 50 9.33 12.06 5.76
CA GLU A 50 8.63 11.41 4.66
C GLU A 50 7.37 12.21 4.25
N VAL A 51 6.66 12.80 5.22
CA VAL A 51 5.51 13.69 4.97
C VAL A 51 5.94 14.93 4.19
N GLU A 52 7.02 15.59 4.61
CA GLU A 52 7.55 16.79 3.94
C GLU A 52 8.00 16.49 2.51
N GLU A 53 8.70 15.37 2.29
CA GLU A 53 9.18 14.96 0.97
C GLU A 53 8.02 14.62 0.03
N LEU A 54 7.02 13.85 0.49
CA LEU A 54 5.82 13.55 -0.29
C LEU A 54 5.03 14.82 -0.62
N ARG A 55 4.91 15.74 0.34
CA ARG A 55 4.22 17.02 0.13
C ARG A 55 4.92 17.85 -0.93
N PHE A 56 6.26 17.93 -0.88
CA PHE A 56 7.03 18.63 -1.89
C PHE A 56 6.80 18.04 -3.30
N GLU A 57 6.79 16.72 -3.43
CA GLU A 57 6.47 16.05 -4.69
C GLU A 57 5.06 16.40 -5.20
N MET A 58 4.08 16.43 -4.29
CA MET A 58 2.70 16.82 -4.63
C MET A 58 2.63 18.28 -5.12
N ASP A 59 3.35 19.20 -4.48
CA ASP A 59 3.37 20.60 -4.89
C ASP A 59 4.00 20.78 -6.28
N VAL A 60 5.08 20.05 -6.58
CA VAL A 60 5.72 20.03 -7.90
C VAL A 60 4.77 19.45 -8.96
N LEU A 61 4.13 18.31 -8.68
CA LEU A 61 3.16 17.68 -9.60
C LEU A 61 1.93 18.57 -9.84
N LYS A 62 1.47 19.29 -8.83
CA LYS A 62 0.37 20.24 -8.96
C LYS A 62 0.77 21.42 -9.84
N ALA A 63 1.97 21.97 -9.67
CA ALA A 63 2.48 23.06 -10.49
C ALA A 63 2.68 22.66 -11.96
N SER A 64 3.04 21.40 -12.23
CA SER A 64 3.21 20.87 -13.59
C SER A 64 1.90 20.38 -14.25
N GLY A 65 0.76 20.47 -13.57
CA GLY A 65 -0.53 20.03 -14.09
C GLY A 65 -0.74 18.51 -14.09
N GLY A 66 0.04 17.76 -13.31
CA GLY A 66 -0.06 16.29 -13.21
C GLY A 66 -1.29 15.77 -12.45
N PHE A 67 -2.07 16.67 -11.82
CA PHE A 67 -3.31 16.33 -11.15
C PHE A 67 -4.50 16.47 -12.10
N HIS A 68 -5.35 15.45 -12.12
CA HIS A 68 -6.62 15.47 -12.86
C HIS A 68 -7.80 15.38 -11.90
N ARG A 69 -8.97 15.86 -12.30
CA ARG A 69 -10.18 15.72 -11.48
C ARG A 69 -10.47 14.24 -11.24
N ALA A 70 -10.85 13.91 -10.01
CA ALA A 70 -11.32 12.57 -9.69
C ALA A 70 -12.71 12.36 -10.29
N GLY A 71 -12.92 11.21 -10.93
CA GLY A 71 -14.25 10.76 -11.30
C GLY A 71 -14.88 9.86 -10.23
N VAL A 72 -16.13 9.51 -10.48
CA VAL A 72 -16.97 8.62 -9.69
C VAL A 72 -17.44 7.49 -10.61
N GLY A 73 -17.55 6.26 -10.09
CA GLY A 73 -17.94 5.08 -10.88
C GLY A 73 -16.74 4.23 -11.37
N GLN A 74 -17.04 3.15 -12.08
CA GLN A 74 -16.04 2.22 -12.66
C GLN A 74 -16.39 1.92 -14.12
N GLY A 75 -15.38 1.62 -14.94
CA GLY A 75 -15.57 1.23 -16.34
C GLY A 75 -16.27 2.30 -17.17
N THR A 76 -17.36 1.93 -17.84
CA THR A 76 -18.17 2.82 -18.68
C THR A 76 -18.96 3.86 -17.90
N ASP A 77 -19.15 3.65 -16.60
CA ASP A 77 -19.92 4.53 -15.73
C ASP A 77 -19.03 5.57 -15.02
N HIS A 78 -17.76 5.70 -15.44
CA HIS A 78 -16.85 6.70 -14.88
C HIS A 78 -17.24 8.11 -15.35
N THR A 79 -17.83 8.89 -14.45
CA THR A 79 -18.26 10.27 -14.69
C THR A 79 -17.50 11.25 -13.80
N ILE A 80 -17.21 12.46 -14.29
CA ILE A 80 -16.74 13.56 -13.44
C ILE A 80 -17.98 14.27 -12.90
N GLU A 81 -18.31 14.01 -11.64
CA GLU A 81 -19.47 14.61 -10.96
C GLU A 81 -19.01 15.51 -9.81
N PRO A 82 -18.87 16.83 -10.05
CA PRO A 82 -18.40 17.77 -9.03
C PRO A 82 -19.28 17.88 -7.79
N GLY A 83 -20.55 17.45 -7.88
CA GLY A 83 -21.47 17.38 -6.74
C GLY A 83 -21.16 16.24 -5.76
N VAL A 84 -20.32 15.27 -6.17
CA VAL A 84 -19.95 14.09 -5.38
C VAL A 84 -18.48 14.12 -4.97
N ARG A 85 -17.57 14.53 -5.88
CA ARG A 85 -16.13 14.70 -5.59
C ARG A 85 -15.58 15.98 -6.21
N THR A 86 -14.92 16.80 -5.39
CA THR A 86 -14.31 18.07 -5.81
C THR A 86 -12.78 18.03 -5.82
N ASP A 87 -12.18 16.91 -5.41
CA ASP A 87 -10.74 16.75 -5.32
C ASP A 87 -10.10 16.40 -6.68
N SER A 88 -8.83 16.75 -6.82
CA SER A 88 -7.98 16.28 -7.91
C SER A 88 -7.03 15.21 -7.38
N ILE A 89 -6.76 14.20 -8.19
CA ILE A 89 -5.87 13.08 -7.85
C ILE A 89 -4.75 12.95 -8.90
N CYS A 90 -3.68 12.30 -8.49
CA CYS A 90 -2.60 11.84 -9.35
C CYS A 90 -2.20 10.45 -8.86
N TRP A 91 -2.20 9.46 -9.77
CA TRP A 91 -1.84 8.10 -9.41
C TRP A 91 -0.33 7.95 -9.24
N ILE A 92 0.10 7.26 -8.18
CA ILE A 92 1.51 6.89 -8.02
C ILE A 92 1.80 5.68 -8.92
N GLU A 93 2.57 5.91 -9.97
CA GLU A 93 3.02 4.87 -10.89
C GLU A 93 4.18 4.07 -10.29
N GLN A 94 3.92 2.83 -9.83
CA GLN A 94 4.91 2.01 -9.11
C GLN A 94 6.26 1.87 -9.86
N LYS A 95 6.22 1.76 -11.19
CA LYS A 95 7.43 1.64 -12.03
C LYS A 95 8.34 2.87 -11.93
N ASN A 96 7.74 4.05 -11.78
CA ASN A 96 8.43 5.33 -11.76
C ASN A 96 8.39 5.99 -10.37
N ALA A 97 7.95 5.25 -9.35
CA ALA A 97 7.80 5.78 -8.01
C ALA A 97 9.14 6.26 -7.45
N THR A 98 9.11 7.43 -6.84
CA THR A 98 10.27 8.03 -6.17
C THR A 98 10.66 7.19 -4.95
N PRO A 99 11.87 7.39 -4.38
CA PRO A 99 12.28 6.66 -3.18
C PRO A 99 11.31 6.79 -2.01
N VAL A 100 10.76 7.98 -1.74
CA VAL A 100 9.81 8.18 -0.64
C VAL A 100 8.45 7.54 -0.93
N GLN A 101 7.96 7.60 -2.17
CA GLN A 101 6.74 6.91 -2.58
C GLN A 101 6.88 5.39 -2.41
N LYS A 102 8.03 4.82 -2.78
CA LYS A 102 8.33 3.40 -2.58
C LYS A 102 8.31 3.02 -1.10
N LYS A 103 8.90 3.85 -0.22
CA LYS A 103 8.84 3.64 1.24
C LYS A 103 7.39 3.63 1.73
N TYR A 104 6.59 4.60 1.31
CA TYR A 104 5.17 4.69 1.66
C TYR A 104 4.36 3.47 1.18
N ILE A 105 4.53 3.08 -0.10
CA ILE A 105 3.87 1.89 -0.67
C ILE A 105 4.29 0.62 0.08
N ASN A 106 5.57 0.48 0.44
CA ASN A 106 6.04 -0.68 1.20
C ASN A 106 5.38 -0.75 2.59
N LYS A 107 5.21 0.39 3.28
CA LYS A 107 4.48 0.44 4.55
C LYS A 107 3.01 0.06 4.38
N LEU A 108 2.32 0.57 3.35
CA LEU A 108 0.94 0.17 3.04
C LEU A 108 0.83 -1.32 2.70
N THR A 109 1.83 -1.87 2.01
CA THR A 109 1.90 -3.30 1.67
C THR A 109 2.05 -4.16 2.91
N ASP A 110 2.86 -3.74 3.88
CA ASP A 110 3.00 -4.42 5.18
C ASP A 110 1.67 -4.39 5.95
N VAL A 111 0.99 -3.24 5.99
CA VAL A 111 -0.37 -3.12 6.60
C VAL A 111 -1.35 -4.08 5.93
N ARG A 112 -1.41 -4.10 4.59
CA ARG A 112 -2.27 -5.00 3.82
C ARG A 112 -2.00 -6.46 4.17
N ASP A 113 -0.73 -6.85 4.20
CA ASP A 113 -0.34 -8.23 4.49
C ASP A 113 -0.71 -8.65 5.93
N ARG A 114 -0.58 -7.74 6.90
CA ARG A 114 -1.00 -7.95 8.30
C ARG A 114 -2.52 -8.07 8.44
N ILE A 115 -3.27 -7.20 7.78
CA ILE A 115 -4.75 -7.29 7.74
C ILE A 115 -5.16 -8.62 7.11
N ARG A 116 -4.59 -8.97 5.96
CA ARG A 116 -4.88 -10.23 5.28
C ARG A 116 -4.69 -11.42 6.22
N GLU A 117 -3.57 -11.47 6.92
CA GLU A 117 -3.24 -12.59 7.78
C GLU A 117 -4.10 -12.64 9.04
N TYR A 118 -4.33 -11.51 9.70
CA TYR A 118 -5.20 -11.42 10.90
C TYR A 118 -6.64 -11.84 10.59
N PHE A 119 -7.22 -11.31 9.50
CA PHE A 119 -8.60 -11.60 9.09
C PHE A 119 -8.73 -12.86 8.21
N ARG A 120 -7.61 -13.54 7.91
CA ARG A 120 -7.56 -14.75 7.08
C ARG A 120 -8.23 -14.57 5.71
N LEU A 121 -8.00 -13.43 5.08
CA LEU A 121 -8.57 -13.11 3.77
C LEU A 121 -7.83 -13.88 2.65
N PRO A 122 -8.54 -14.37 1.61
CA PRO A 122 -7.93 -15.07 0.49
C PRO A 122 -7.02 -14.16 -0.35
N LEU A 123 -6.07 -14.76 -1.07
CA LEU A 123 -5.20 -14.07 -2.03
C LEU A 123 -5.98 -13.75 -3.31
N SER A 124 -6.11 -12.47 -3.64
CA SER A 124 -6.56 -11.96 -4.94
C SER A 124 -5.39 -11.57 -5.82
#